data_AF-A0A1G1X3K6-F1
#
_entry.id   AF-A0A1G1X3K6-F1
#
_cell.length_a   1.000
_cell.length_b   1.000
_cell.length_c   1.000
_cell.angle_alpha   90.00
_cell.angle_beta   90.00
_cell.angle_gamma   90.00
#
_symmetry.space_group_name_H-M   'P 1'
#
loop_
_entity.id
_entity.type
_entity.pdbx_description
1 polymer ?
#
loop_
_entity_poly.entity_id
_entity_poly.type
_entity_poly.pdbx_seq_one_letter_code
_entity_poly.pdbx_strand_id
1 'polypeptide(L)'
;MDSRLNLKLDRINQRGVSHILAHWPKRSHRLAELLIHSYGRPHEATPSMLIWYYNSPWKRTVLHRDGARHNVPRPHVDLLEQTIDAKISPDACTQIATFDGSIVIDRTRGEMTAYCQDEDANTFILNLAHDIVLGRKTAGEAREILVDSDDLLHHVWPNPYRDELQFDPTIQAGDSDRVTAEPN
;
A
#
# COMPACT_ATOMS: atom_id res chain seq x y z
N MET A 1 9.63 12.03 -24.76
CA MET A 1 10.73 12.08 -23.78
C MET A 1 10.15 12.70 -22.53
N ASP A 2 9.78 11.87 -21.56
CA ASP A 2 8.96 12.27 -20.42
C ASP A 2 9.83 12.98 -19.38
N SER A 3 9.54 14.26 -19.15
CA SER A 3 10.26 15.14 -18.21
C SER A 3 9.98 14.80 -16.73
N ARG A 4 9.26 13.71 -16.46
CA ARG A 4 8.83 13.28 -15.12
C ARG A 4 9.82 12.38 -14.37
N LEU A 5 10.94 12.01 -15.01
CA LEU A 5 11.92 11.06 -14.46
C LEU A 5 13.08 11.67 -13.65
N ASN A 6 13.06 12.97 -13.32
CA ASN A 6 14.21 13.63 -12.68
C ASN A 6 13.89 14.63 -11.56
N LEU A 7 12.81 14.41 -10.81
CA LEU A 7 12.74 14.87 -9.43
C LEU A 7 13.01 13.66 -8.52
N LYS A 8 14.28 13.24 -8.44
CA LYS A 8 14.71 12.47 -7.27
C LYS A 8 14.58 13.44 -6.11
N LEU A 9 13.43 13.41 -5.43
CA LEU A 9 13.21 14.17 -4.22
C LEU A 9 14.41 13.96 -3.30
N ASP A 10 14.93 15.05 -2.75
CA ASP A 10 16.07 14.95 -1.85
C ASP A 10 15.66 14.10 -0.66
N ARG A 11 16.46 13.07 -0.39
CA ARG A 11 16.28 12.24 0.79
C ARG A 11 16.73 13.04 2.01
N ILE A 12 16.09 12.81 3.16
CA ILE A 12 16.49 13.44 4.45
C ILE A 12 17.95 13.09 4.77
N ASN A 13 18.56 13.55 5.86
CA ASN A 13 19.91 13.12 6.30
C ASN A 13 19.88 11.90 7.26
N GLN A 14 20.94 11.08 7.30
CA GLN A 14 20.88 9.78 8.02
C GLN A 14 20.75 9.99 9.52
N ARG A 15 21.47 10.99 10.04
CA ARG A 15 21.48 11.33 11.47
C ARG A 15 20.08 11.72 11.96
N GLY A 16 19.32 12.48 11.17
CA GLY A 16 17.96 12.89 11.49
C GLY A 16 17.02 11.69 11.57
N VAL A 17 17.09 10.77 10.60
CA VAL A 17 16.29 9.54 10.60
C VAL A 17 16.62 8.67 11.83
N SER A 18 17.90 8.44 12.13
CA SER A 18 18.30 7.65 13.31
C SER A 18 17.82 8.25 14.63
N HIS A 19 17.85 9.58 14.78
CA HIS A 19 17.35 10.25 15.98
C HIS A 19 15.83 10.08 16.16
N ILE A 20 15.07 10.14 15.07
CA ILE A 20 13.63 9.89 15.07
C ILE A 20 13.35 8.44 15.49
N LEU A 21 14.02 7.48 14.85
CA LEU A 21 13.82 6.05 15.07
C LEU A 21 14.19 5.60 16.49
N ALA A 22 15.15 6.24 17.15
CA ALA A 22 15.54 5.90 18.52
C ALA A 22 14.36 5.92 19.54
N HIS A 23 13.27 6.62 19.21
CA HIS A 23 12.08 6.76 20.06
C HIS A 23 10.89 5.91 19.58
N TRP A 24 11.06 5.10 18.54
CA TRP A 24 9.97 4.31 17.96
C TRP A 24 9.81 2.95 18.65
N PRO A 25 8.58 2.42 18.74
CA PRO A 25 8.35 1.04 19.20
C PRO A 25 9.14 0.01 18.37
N LYS A 26 9.54 -1.10 19.01
CA LYS A 26 10.38 -2.14 18.39
C LYS A 26 9.84 -2.68 17.06
N ARG A 27 8.51 -2.76 16.87
CA ARG A 27 7.91 -3.29 15.64
C ARG A 27 8.08 -2.33 14.46
N SER A 28 7.65 -1.08 14.63
CA SER A 28 7.80 -0.05 13.59
C SER A 28 9.27 0.32 13.36
N HIS A 29 10.11 0.28 14.39
CA HIS A 29 11.57 0.44 14.22
C HIS A 29 12.16 -0.61 13.28
N ARG A 30 11.87 -1.90 13.52
CA ARG A 30 12.39 -2.99 12.67
C ARG A 30 11.88 -2.89 11.23
N LEU A 31 10.61 -2.56 11.05
CA LEU A 31 10.06 -2.35 9.72
C LEU A 31 10.71 -1.14 9.02
N ALA A 32 11.02 -0.07 9.76
CA ALA A 32 11.77 1.06 9.22
C ALA A 32 13.16 0.65 8.74
N GLU A 33 13.89 -0.18 9.50
CA GLU A 33 15.20 -0.70 9.10
C GLU A 33 15.11 -1.52 7.80
N LEU A 34 14.09 -2.37 7.66
CA LEU A 34 13.84 -3.15 6.45
C LEU A 34 13.54 -2.25 5.24
N LEU A 35 12.63 -1.29 5.38
CA LEU A 35 12.29 -0.37 4.29
C LEU A 35 13.46 0.55 3.91
N ILE A 36 14.25 0.99 4.88
CA ILE A 36 15.48 1.76 4.61
C ILE A 36 16.51 0.91 3.86
N HIS A 37 16.61 -0.38 4.20
CA HIS A 37 17.46 -1.30 3.48
C HIS A 37 17.00 -1.50 2.03
N SER A 38 15.70 -1.73 1.80
CA SER A 38 15.13 -1.98 0.47
C SER A 38 15.09 -0.74 -0.42
N TYR A 39 14.65 0.40 0.12
CA TYR A 39 14.35 1.60 -0.67
C TYR A 39 15.34 2.75 -0.48
N GLY A 40 16.31 2.59 0.41
CA GLY A 40 17.14 3.68 0.89
C GLY A 40 16.39 4.61 1.83
N ARG A 41 16.94 5.79 2.05
CA ARG A 41 16.51 6.73 3.10
C ARG A 41 15.19 7.42 2.70
N PRO A 42 14.26 7.68 3.63
CA PRO A 42 12.98 8.30 3.26
C PRO A 42 13.16 9.71 2.70
N HIS A 43 12.18 10.15 1.89
CA HIS A 43 12.09 11.52 1.38
C HIS A 43 11.59 12.48 2.47
N GLU A 44 10.71 12.00 3.35
CA GLU A 44 10.24 12.76 4.51
C GLU A 44 10.31 11.92 5.77
N ALA A 45 10.68 12.57 6.89
CA ALA A 45 10.77 11.92 8.18
C ALA A 45 10.26 12.86 9.27
N THR A 46 9.28 12.40 10.02
CA THR A 46 8.69 13.10 11.16
C THR A 46 8.73 12.20 12.40
N PRO A 47 8.49 12.73 13.61
CA PRO A 47 8.42 11.90 14.82
C PRO A 47 7.41 10.75 14.75
N SER A 48 6.39 10.83 13.89
CA SER A 48 5.28 9.87 13.80
C SER A 48 5.25 9.04 12.51
N MET A 49 5.97 9.42 11.46
CA MET A 49 5.97 8.68 10.19
C MET A 49 7.22 8.92 9.34
N LEU A 50 7.54 7.94 8.49
CA LEU A 50 8.52 8.02 7.41
C LEU A 50 7.82 7.84 6.06
N ILE A 51 8.21 8.63 5.05
CA ILE A 51 7.57 8.61 3.73
C ILE A 51 8.60 8.39 2.62
N TRP A 52 8.30 7.43 1.75
CA TRP A 52 8.95 7.23 0.46
C TRP A 52 7.96 7.53 -0.66
N TYR A 53 8.50 8.00 -1.79
CA TYR A 53 7.77 8.37 -2.99
C TYR A 53 8.44 7.69 -4.15
N TYR A 54 7.66 7.14 -5.08
CA TYR A 54 8.15 6.52 -6.31
C TYR A 54 9.26 5.48 -6.06
N ASN A 55 9.10 4.68 -5.01
CA ASN A 55 9.99 3.58 -4.63
C ASN A 55 9.42 2.25 -5.16
N SER A 56 9.50 2.07 -6.48
CA SER A 56 8.99 0.93 -7.27
C SER A 56 8.66 -0.35 -6.47
N PRO A 57 7.44 -0.92 -6.61
CA PRO A 57 6.34 -0.49 -7.48
C PRO A 57 5.49 0.66 -6.90
N TRP A 58 5.87 1.17 -5.73
CA TRP A 58 5.02 2.06 -4.95
C TRP A 58 5.08 3.51 -5.45
N LYS A 59 3.92 4.11 -5.66
CA LYS A 59 3.79 5.56 -5.81
C LYS A 59 4.16 6.26 -4.50
N ARG A 60 3.73 5.68 -3.37
CA ARG A 60 4.00 6.17 -2.02
C ARG A 60 4.03 5.01 -1.02
N THR A 61 5.00 5.04 -0.11
CA THR A 61 5.05 4.18 1.07
C THR A 61 5.10 5.07 2.31
N VAL A 62 4.15 4.91 3.23
CA VAL A 62 4.14 5.59 4.53
C VAL A 62 4.26 4.55 5.62
N LEU A 63 5.34 4.64 6.41
CA LEU A 63 5.48 3.87 7.63
C LEU A 63 5.11 4.72 8.82
N HIS A 64 4.17 4.26 9.64
CA HIS A 64 3.75 4.92 10.86
C HIS A 64 4.50 4.37 12.07
N ARG A 65 4.78 5.26 13.04
CA ARG A 65 5.30 4.87 14.35
C ARG A 65 4.29 4.01 15.11
N ASP A 66 3.05 4.50 15.13
CA ASP A 66 1.88 3.94 15.81
C ASP A 66 0.82 3.61 14.77
N GLY A 67 0.34 2.37 14.76
CA GLY A 67 -0.57 1.85 13.74
C GLY A 67 -2.00 1.67 14.22
N ALA A 68 -2.90 1.35 13.29
CA ALA A 68 -4.29 1.00 13.58
C ALA A 68 -4.40 -0.49 13.95
N ARG A 69 -5.32 -0.85 14.85
CA ARG A 69 -5.61 -2.26 15.14
C ARG A 69 -6.48 -2.85 14.03
N HIS A 70 -6.09 -4.01 13.53
CA HIS A 70 -6.82 -4.76 12.52
C HIS A 70 -6.96 -6.23 12.97
N ASN A 71 -8.07 -6.87 12.64
CA ASN A 71 -8.44 -8.18 13.19
C ASN A 71 -8.51 -9.30 12.16
N VAL A 72 -8.35 -9.01 10.86
CA VAL A 72 -8.45 -9.99 9.77
C VAL A 72 -7.12 -10.08 9.06
N PRO A 73 -6.58 -11.28 8.76
CA PRO A 73 -7.11 -12.60 9.08
C PRO A 73 -6.96 -12.96 10.57
N ARG A 74 -6.07 -12.28 11.29
CA ARG A 74 -5.89 -12.37 12.75
C ARG A 74 -5.53 -11.01 13.34
N PRO A 75 -5.66 -10.82 14.67
CA PRO A 75 -5.31 -9.57 15.32
C PRO A 75 -3.86 -9.12 15.08
N HIS A 76 -3.69 -7.95 14.46
CA HIS A 76 -2.41 -7.29 14.23
C HIS A 76 -2.54 -5.76 14.26
N VAL A 77 -1.46 -5.07 13.90
CA VAL A 77 -1.39 -3.61 13.87
C VAL A 77 -0.86 -3.20 12.50
N ASP A 78 -1.63 -2.36 11.81
CA ASP A 78 -1.31 -1.83 10.49
C ASP A 78 -0.33 -0.67 10.66
N LEU A 79 0.90 -0.90 10.24
CA LEU A 79 1.98 0.08 10.35
C LEU A 79 2.33 0.71 9.01
N LEU A 80 2.02 0.01 7.91
CA LEU A 80 2.52 0.31 6.58
C LEU A 80 1.37 0.59 5.63
N GLU A 81 1.34 1.81 5.11
CA GLU A 81 0.52 2.23 3.99
C GLU A 81 1.34 2.13 2.70
N GLN A 82 0.82 1.45 1.69
CA GLN A 82 1.45 1.39 0.36
C GLN A 82 0.43 1.69 -0.73
N THR A 83 0.78 2.67 -1.56
CA THR A 83 -0.08 3.23 -2.59
C THR A 83 0.48 2.95 -3.97
N ILE A 84 -0.40 2.54 -4.87
CA ILE A 84 -0.15 2.34 -6.29
C ILE A 84 -1.04 3.27 -7.12
N ASP A 85 -0.61 3.56 -8.35
CA ASP A 85 -1.50 4.12 -9.35
C ASP A 85 -2.48 3.02 -9.83
N ALA A 86 -3.77 3.29 -9.73
CA ALA A 86 -4.83 2.35 -10.06
C ALA A 86 -6.11 3.08 -10.47
N LYS A 87 -6.58 2.83 -11.69
CA LYS A 87 -7.88 3.29 -12.17
C LYS A 87 -8.93 2.20 -11.98
N ILE A 88 -9.85 2.43 -11.05
CA ILE A 88 -10.86 1.45 -10.65
C ILE A 88 -12.25 1.95 -11.03
N SER A 89 -13.05 1.10 -11.67
CA SER A 89 -14.44 1.43 -12.00
C SER A 89 -15.29 1.56 -10.73
N PRO A 90 -16.38 2.35 -10.76
CA PRO A 90 -17.29 2.46 -9.62
C PRO A 90 -17.78 1.10 -9.10
N ASP A 91 -18.16 0.18 -9.99
CA ASP A 91 -18.66 -1.14 -9.61
C ASP A 91 -17.59 -1.98 -8.91
N ALA A 92 -16.34 -1.91 -9.38
CA ALA A 92 -15.22 -2.60 -8.74
C ALA A 92 -14.89 -2.00 -7.36
N CYS A 93 -15.12 -0.70 -7.15
CA CYS A 93 -14.91 -0.07 -5.84
C CYS A 93 -15.80 -0.70 -4.75
N THR A 94 -17.07 -0.97 -5.07
CA THR A 94 -18.00 -1.62 -4.12
C THR A 94 -17.57 -3.05 -3.79
N GLN A 95 -17.08 -3.79 -4.79
CA GLN A 95 -16.58 -5.15 -4.57
C GLN A 95 -15.32 -5.16 -3.70
N ILE A 96 -14.38 -4.25 -3.94
CA ILE A 96 -13.15 -4.13 -3.14
C ILE A 96 -13.47 -3.73 -1.69
N ALA A 97 -14.37 -2.76 -1.50
CA ALA A 97 -14.82 -2.36 -0.16
C ALA A 97 -15.53 -3.48 0.62
N THR A 98 -16.14 -4.43 -0.10
CA THR A 98 -16.72 -5.65 0.48
C THR A 98 -15.63 -6.68 0.82
N PHE A 99 -14.59 -6.75 -0.01
CA PHE A 99 -13.48 -7.68 0.14
C PHE A 99 -12.56 -7.36 1.31
N ASP A 100 -12.14 -6.11 1.54
CA ASP A 100 -11.21 -5.80 2.63
C ASP A 100 -11.32 -4.34 3.09
N GLY A 101 -11.40 -4.12 4.41
CA GLY A 101 -11.49 -2.79 5.01
C GLY A 101 -10.15 -2.05 5.10
N SER A 102 -9.05 -2.74 4.83
CA SER A 102 -7.69 -2.20 4.80
C SER A 102 -7.28 -1.64 3.44
N ILE A 103 -8.21 -1.58 2.47
CA ILE A 103 -7.99 -0.96 1.17
C ILE A 103 -8.78 0.34 1.06
N VAL A 104 -8.09 1.40 0.61
CA VAL A 104 -8.70 2.70 0.29
C VAL A 104 -8.52 2.98 -1.21
N ILE A 105 -9.61 3.41 -1.86
CA ILE A 105 -9.60 3.81 -3.27
C ILE A 105 -9.86 5.31 -3.34
N ASP A 106 -8.91 6.05 -3.90
CA ASP A 106 -9.06 7.46 -4.24
C ASP A 106 -9.21 7.59 -5.77
N ARG A 107 -10.47 7.61 -6.23
CA ARG A 107 -10.79 7.73 -7.67
C ARG A 107 -10.34 9.05 -8.27
N THR A 108 -10.34 10.13 -7.49
CA THR A 108 -9.93 11.45 -7.99
C THR A 108 -8.45 11.46 -8.33
N ARG A 109 -7.61 10.89 -7.44
CA ARG A 109 -6.16 10.75 -7.67
C ARG A 109 -5.79 9.55 -8.53
N GLY A 110 -6.71 8.61 -8.74
CA GLY A 110 -6.43 7.34 -9.41
C GLY A 110 -5.48 6.47 -8.58
N GLU A 111 -5.73 6.38 -7.27
CA GLU A 111 -4.89 5.66 -6.32
C GLU A 111 -5.65 4.51 -5.66
N MET A 112 -4.95 3.40 -5.45
CA MET A 112 -5.35 2.35 -4.53
C MET A 112 -4.27 2.17 -3.48
N THR A 113 -4.69 2.11 -2.23
CA THR A 113 -3.80 2.06 -1.08
C THR A 113 -4.18 0.91 -0.18
N ALA A 114 -3.21 0.09 0.23
CA ALA A 114 -3.38 -0.95 1.24
C ALA A 114 -2.67 -0.56 2.54
N TYR A 115 -3.26 -0.97 3.67
CA TYR A 115 -2.74 -0.77 5.02
C TYR A 115 -2.53 -2.13 5.69
N CYS A 116 -1.32 -2.45 6.13
CA CYS A 116 -1.08 -3.71 6.84
C CYS A 116 0.19 -3.66 7.70
N GLN A 117 0.57 -4.78 8.30
CA GLN A 117 1.75 -4.83 9.16
C GLN A 117 3.09 -4.83 8.42
N ASP A 118 3.12 -5.20 7.15
CA ASP A 118 4.31 -5.34 6.31
C ASP A 118 3.95 -5.29 4.81
N GLU A 119 4.99 -5.26 3.96
CA GLU A 119 4.85 -5.10 2.53
C GLU A 119 4.26 -6.33 1.85
N ASP A 120 4.70 -7.53 2.24
CA ASP A 120 4.20 -8.80 1.69
C ASP A 120 2.67 -8.91 1.82
N ALA A 121 2.11 -8.45 2.95
CA ALA A 121 0.67 -8.45 3.16
C ALA A 121 -0.04 -7.39 2.31
N ASN A 122 0.53 -6.19 2.16
CA ASN A 122 0.00 -5.17 1.26
C ASN A 122 0.00 -5.66 -0.20
N THR A 123 1.11 -6.24 -0.66
CA THR A 123 1.25 -6.86 -2.00
C THR A 123 0.18 -7.92 -2.22
N PHE A 124 -0.02 -8.80 -1.23
CA PHE A 124 -1.01 -9.87 -1.29
C PHE A 124 -2.44 -9.37 -1.44
N ILE A 125 -2.85 -8.43 -0.59
CA ILE A 125 -4.20 -7.87 -0.59
C ILE A 125 -4.45 -7.07 -1.88
N LEU A 126 -3.46 -6.33 -2.39
CA LEU A 126 -3.57 -5.61 -3.66
C LEU A 126 -3.68 -6.56 -4.87
N ASN A 127 -2.98 -7.69 -4.87
CA ASN A 127 -3.11 -8.71 -5.91
C ASN A 127 -4.52 -9.33 -5.93
N LEU A 128 -5.08 -9.63 -4.75
CA LEU A 128 -6.47 -10.11 -4.63
C LEU A 128 -7.49 -9.05 -5.06
N ALA A 129 -7.26 -7.79 -4.70
CA ALA A 129 -8.11 -6.68 -5.15
C ALA A 129 -8.07 -6.53 -6.68
N HIS A 130 -6.90 -6.67 -7.30
CA HIS A 130 -6.77 -6.64 -8.74
C HIS A 130 -7.50 -7.80 -9.43
N ASP A 131 -7.51 -9.00 -8.84
CA ASP A 131 -8.31 -10.12 -9.35
C ASP A 131 -9.82 -9.85 -9.33
N ILE A 132 -10.30 -9.13 -8.31
CA ILE A 132 -11.70 -8.67 -8.25
C ILE A 132 -11.98 -7.69 -9.38
N VAL A 133 -11.08 -6.73 -9.63
CA VAL A 133 -11.22 -5.74 -10.72
C VAL A 133 -11.32 -6.41 -12.08
N LEU A 134 -10.56 -7.48 -12.29
CA LEU A 134 -10.59 -8.26 -13.53
C LEU A 134 -11.76 -9.25 -13.61
N GLY A 135 -12.58 -9.37 -12.56
CA GLY A 135 -13.65 -10.36 -12.48
C GLY A 135 -13.16 -11.81 -12.39
N ARG A 136 -11.89 -12.03 -12.05
CA ARG A 136 -11.31 -13.37 -11.83
C ARG A 136 -11.71 -13.97 -10.49
N LYS A 137 -12.12 -13.12 -9.53
CA LYS A 137 -12.59 -13.50 -8.20
C LYS A 137 -13.75 -12.61 -7.77
N THR A 138 -14.65 -13.18 -7.00
CA THR A 138 -15.61 -12.44 -6.18
C THR A 138 -14.95 -11.93 -4.90
N ALA A 139 -15.56 -10.94 -4.25
CA ALA A 139 -15.10 -10.45 -2.96
C ALA A 139 -15.06 -11.55 -1.88
N GLY A 140 -16.00 -12.51 -1.93
CA GLY A 140 -16.05 -13.65 -1.01
C GLY A 140 -14.89 -14.62 -1.21
N GLU A 141 -14.64 -15.06 -2.45
CA GLU A 141 -13.52 -15.97 -2.77
C GLU A 141 -12.17 -15.33 -2.42
N ALA A 142 -11.99 -14.04 -2.69
CA ALA A 142 -10.79 -13.32 -2.31
C ALA A 142 -10.60 -13.28 -0.79
N ARG A 143 -11.69 -13.08 -0.02
CA ARG A 143 -11.64 -13.09 1.44
C ARG A 143 -11.30 -14.48 2.00
N GLU A 144 -11.86 -15.53 1.44
CA GLU A 144 -11.53 -16.92 1.82
C GLU A 144 -10.04 -17.19 1.60
N ILE A 145 -9.51 -16.85 0.42
CA ILE A 145 -8.08 -16.98 0.13
C ILE A 145 -7.22 -16.18 1.12
N LEU A 146 -7.65 -14.95 1.47
CA LEU A 146 -6.93 -14.13 2.44
C LEU A 146 -6.83 -14.82 3.80
N VAL A 147 -7.94 -15.35 4.30
CA VAL A 147 -8.03 -16.04 5.60
C VAL A 147 -7.25 -17.35 5.58
N ASP A 148 -7.43 -18.18 4.55
CA ASP A 148 -6.78 -19.49 4.43
C ASP A 148 -5.25 -19.36 4.31
N SER A 149 -4.76 -18.28 3.69
CA SER A 149 -3.31 -18.05 3.53
C SER A 149 -2.57 -17.68 4.82
N ASP A 150 -3.28 -17.33 5.90
CA ASP A 150 -2.69 -17.09 7.23
C ASP A 150 -2.49 -18.39 8.02
N ASP A 151 -3.04 -19.51 7.57
CA ASP A 151 -2.78 -20.82 8.17
C ASP A 151 -1.30 -21.22 7.92
N LEU A 152 -0.63 -21.64 9.00
CA LEU A 152 0.76 -22.11 9.00
C LEU A 152 0.97 -23.26 8.02
N LEU A 153 -0.07 -24.03 7.69
CA LEU A 153 -0.05 -25.12 6.70
C LEU A 153 0.02 -24.64 5.25
N HIS A 154 -0.42 -23.41 4.97
CA HIS A 154 -0.45 -22.80 3.63
C HIS A 154 0.72 -21.84 3.37
N HIS A 155 1.68 -21.73 4.29
CA HIS A 155 2.98 -21.10 4.06
C HIS A 155 3.88 -21.93 3.13
N VAL A 156 3.41 -22.24 1.92
CA VAL A 156 4.27 -22.75 0.85
C VAL A 156 4.99 -21.55 0.25
N TRP A 157 6.26 -21.38 0.63
CA TRP A 157 7.15 -20.38 0.06
C TRP A 157 7.92 -20.99 -1.12
N PRO A 158 8.03 -20.31 -2.28
CA PRO A 158 7.58 -18.94 -2.58
C PRO A 158 6.08 -18.83 -2.94
N ASN A 159 5.47 -17.69 -2.59
CA ASN A 159 4.11 -17.33 -3.00
C ASN A 159 4.17 -16.04 -3.84
N PRO A 160 3.99 -16.13 -5.18
CA PRO A 160 4.14 -14.97 -6.06
C PRO A 160 3.21 -13.82 -5.71
N TYR A 161 2.05 -14.07 -5.10
CA TYR A 161 1.13 -13.01 -4.70
C TYR A 161 1.64 -12.16 -3.52
N ARG A 162 2.62 -12.64 -2.76
CA ARG A 162 3.26 -11.90 -1.66
C ARG A 162 4.58 -11.26 -2.08
N ASP A 163 5.29 -11.92 -3.00
CA ASP A 163 6.63 -11.51 -3.44
C ASP A 163 6.61 -10.24 -4.29
N GLU A 164 5.61 -10.09 -5.17
CA GLU A 164 5.50 -8.95 -6.07
C GLU A 164 4.07 -8.70 -6.54
N LEU A 165 3.80 -7.48 -7.02
CA LEU A 165 2.54 -7.19 -7.70
C LEU A 165 2.46 -7.98 -9.01
N GLN A 166 1.36 -8.69 -9.20
CA GLN A 166 1.08 -9.54 -10.37
C GLN A 166 0.51 -8.73 -11.55
N PHE A 167 0.69 -7.41 -11.50
CA PHE A 167 0.23 -6.44 -12.48
C PHE A 167 1.14 -5.21 -12.39
N ASP A 168 1.19 -4.44 -13.47
CA ASP A 168 1.95 -3.18 -13.52
C ASP A 168 1.03 -2.02 -13.11
N PRO A 169 1.29 -1.33 -11.99
CA PRO A 169 0.57 -0.12 -11.62
C PRO A 169 0.64 0.93 -12.72
N THR A 170 -0.44 1.07 -13.47
CA THR A 170 -0.44 1.99 -14.61
C THR A 170 -0.78 3.39 -14.12
N ILE A 171 0.10 4.35 -14.39
CA ILE A 171 -0.20 5.78 -14.24
C ILE A 171 -1.27 6.14 -15.28
N GLN A 172 -2.53 6.11 -14.86
CA GLN A 172 -3.66 6.62 -15.65
C GLN A 172 -4.24 7.85 -14.99
N ALA A 173 -4.78 8.78 -15.79
CA ALA A 173 -5.53 9.90 -15.25
C ALA A 173 -6.69 9.38 -14.38
N GLY A 174 -6.74 9.85 -13.14
CA GLY A 174 -7.85 9.59 -12.22
C GLY A 174 -9.19 9.99 -12.82
N ASP A 175 -10.26 9.48 -12.24
CA ASP A 175 -11.63 9.82 -12.63
C ASP A 175 -12.09 11.02 -11.79
N SER A 176 -11.51 12.20 -12.08
CA SER A 176 -11.87 13.43 -11.38
C SER A 176 -13.32 13.81 -11.68
N ASP A 177 -14.06 14.13 -10.62
CA ASP A 177 -15.44 14.60 -10.73
C ASP A 177 -15.53 15.81 -11.66
N ARG A 178 -16.62 15.86 -12.42
CA ARG A 178 -16.91 16.97 -13.35
C ARG A 178 -17.91 17.92 -12.71
N VAL A 179 -17.66 19.21 -12.85
CA VAL A 179 -18.59 20.25 -12.41
C VAL A 179 -19.91 20.10 -13.19
N THR A 180 -21.02 19.98 -12.48
CA THR A 180 -22.37 19.82 -13.08
C THR A 180 -23.16 21.13 -13.15
N ALA A 181 -22.64 22.23 -12.60
CA ALA A 181 -23.26 23.55 -12.64
C ALA A 181 -22.31 24.58 -13.27
N GLU A 182 -22.79 25.31 -14.28
CA GLU A 182 -22.07 26.46 -14.83
C GLU A 182 -21.88 27.51 -13.72
N PRO A 183 -20.69 28.14 -13.61
CA PRO A 183 -20.50 29.23 -12.65
C PRO A 183 -21.46 30.38 -12.96
N ASN A 184 -22.24 30.79 -11.95
CA ASN A 184 -23.10 31.97 -12.01
C ASN A 184 -22.31 33.26 -12.24
#